data_AF-A0A8S3IEU6-F1
#
_entry.id   AF-A0A8S3IEU6-F1
#
_cell.length_a   1.000
_cell.length_b   1.000
_cell.length_c   1.000
_cell.angle_alpha   90.00
_cell.angle_beta   90.00
_cell.angle_gamma   90.00
#
_symmetry.space_group_name_H-M   'P 1'
#
loop_
_entity.id
_entity.type
_entity.pdbx_description
1 polymer ?
#
loop_
_entity_poly.entity_id
_entity_poly.type
_entity_poly.pdbx_seq_one_letter_code
_entity_poly.pdbx_strand_id
1 'polypeptide(L)'
;MSLYPHIQCKNIARPCCTGILGDCILTSRDDCHRRRGTYHPRAHLCSQIDCIQNVCGMLEFFVARLPDQVYRFWTAIFIHAGIIHLLITIIFQYTIMRPLEKLAGCIRVMIIYIVSGFVGSLASALFLRDSVQVGPGGGQFAILACYLSELFLGWRSLKRPWAGFFKIIICLLLLFTVGLLPLVDNYSQCFGFLTGFMLNMTVFPDVSYKKNVRRLVVITAAL
;
A
#
# COMPACT_ATOMS: atom_id res chain seq x y z
N MET A 1 -13.32 34.45 -48.22
CA MET A 1 -14.05 33.39 -47.50
C MET A 1 -13.99 33.72 -46.02
N SER A 2 -14.93 34.53 -45.56
CA SER A 2 -14.92 35.14 -44.23
C SER A 2 -15.54 34.17 -43.22
N LEU A 3 -14.72 33.59 -42.34
CA LEU A 3 -15.20 32.78 -41.23
C LEU A 3 -15.67 33.74 -40.12
N TYR A 4 -16.96 33.71 -39.77
CA TYR A 4 -17.54 34.55 -38.73
C TYR A 4 -16.82 34.33 -37.38
N PRO A 5 -16.35 35.39 -36.69
CA PRO A 5 -15.57 35.26 -35.45
C PRO A 5 -16.36 34.68 -34.26
N HIS A 6 -17.68 34.60 -34.36
CA HIS A 6 -18.58 34.07 -33.32
C HIS A 6 -18.66 32.52 -33.32
N ILE A 7 -18.13 31.85 -34.34
CA ILE A 7 -18.20 30.39 -34.51
C ILE A 7 -16.89 29.72 -34.03
N GLN A 8 -15.83 30.49 -33.78
CA GLN A 8 -14.62 30.00 -33.12
C GLN A 8 -14.78 30.07 -31.60
N CYS A 9 -15.63 29.20 -31.04
CA CYS A 9 -15.50 28.89 -29.62
C CYS A 9 -14.22 28.07 -29.48
N LYS A 10 -13.12 28.71 -29.04
CA LYS A 10 -11.96 28.00 -28.55
C LYS A 10 -12.41 27.27 -27.28
N ASN A 11 -12.99 26.09 -27.44
CA ASN A 11 -13.39 25.21 -26.35
C ASN A 11 -12.11 24.75 -25.66
N ILE A 12 -11.60 25.59 -24.76
CA ILE A 12 -10.44 25.23 -23.94
C ILE A 12 -10.99 24.32 -22.84
N ALA A 13 -10.91 23.02 -23.08
CA ALA A 13 -11.16 22.03 -22.05
C ALA A 13 -10.14 22.23 -20.92
N ARG A 14 -10.64 22.28 -19.69
CA ARG A 14 -9.82 22.45 -18.50
C ARG A 14 -10.16 21.36 -17.49
N PRO A 15 -9.22 21.05 -16.58
CA PRO A 15 -9.49 20.10 -15.51
C PRO A 15 -10.69 20.53 -14.65
N CYS A 16 -11.61 19.59 -14.45
CA CYS A 16 -12.76 19.69 -13.56
C CYS A 16 -12.72 18.51 -12.59
N CYS A 17 -12.75 18.79 -11.30
CA CYS A 17 -12.79 17.78 -10.26
C CYS A 17 -14.24 17.46 -9.90
N THR A 18 -14.61 16.20 -9.97
CA THR A 18 -15.98 15.73 -9.71
C THR A 18 -16.01 14.53 -8.77
N GLY A 19 -17.13 14.36 -8.07
CA GLY A 19 -17.35 13.22 -7.20
C GLY A 19 -16.50 13.22 -5.92
N ILE A 20 -16.79 12.25 -5.05
CA ILE A 20 -16.08 12.06 -3.77
C ILE A 20 -14.77 11.28 -3.94
N LEU A 21 -14.56 10.64 -5.09
CA LEU A 21 -13.32 9.94 -5.43
C LEU A 21 -12.25 10.89 -5.99
N GLY A 22 -12.61 12.15 -6.28
CA GLY A 22 -11.72 13.13 -6.87
C GLY A 22 -11.43 12.87 -8.34
N ASP A 23 -12.42 12.44 -9.11
CA ASP A 23 -12.24 12.18 -10.54
C ASP A 23 -11.94 13.48 -11.28
N CYS A 24 -10.86 13.45 -12.08
CA CYS A 24 -10.48 14.58 -12.92
C CYS A 24 -10.87 14.34 -14.38
N ILE A 25 -11.68 15.23 -14.93
CA ILE A 25 -12.04 15.22 -16.34
C ILE A 25 -11.69 16.56 -17.00
N LEU A 26 -11.24 16.52 -18.26
CA LEU A 26 -11.06 17.72 -19.07
C LEU A 26 -12.40 18.07 -19.70
N THR A 27 -13.04 19.15 -19.24
CA THR A 27 -14.36 19.57 -19.76
C THR A 27 -14.49 21.10 -19.82
N SER A 28 -15.61 21.59 -20.36
CA SER A 28 -15.93 23.01 -20.39
C SER A 28 -16.38 23.50 -19.01
N ARG A 29 -16.34 24.82 -18.79
CA ARG A 29 -16.79 25.43 -17.53
C ARG A 29 -18.27 25.09 -17.25
N ASP A 30 -19.13 25.19 -18.24
CA ASP A 30 -20.57 24.98 -18.08
C ASP A 30 -20.90 23.51 -17.78
N ASP A 31 -20.20 22.57 -18.42
CA ASP A 31 -20.38 21.14 -18.14
C ASP A 31 -19.85 20.78 -16.74
N CYS A 32 -18.74 21.38 -16.32
CA CYS A 32 -18.22 21.21 -14.96
C CYS A 32 -19.23 21.69 -13.89
N HIS A 33 -19.83 22.87 -14.09
CA HIS A 33 -20.89 23.38 -13.19
C HIS A 33 -22.13 22.49 -13.20
N ARG A 34 -22.54 21.96 -14.36
CA ARG A 34 -23.66 21.01 -14.47
C ARG A 34 -23.40 19.73 -13.66
N ARG A 35 -22.15 19.26 -13.64
CA ARG A 35 -21.71 18.09 -12.87
C ARG A 35 -21.46 18.38 -11.38
N ARG A 36 -21.73 19.62 -10.92
CA ARG A 36 -21.40 20.10 -9.56
C ARG A 36 -19.92 19.91 -9.20
N GLY A 37 -19.04 20.04 -10.18
CA GLY A 37 -17.59 19.92 -10.01
C GLY A 37 -16.89 21.25 -9.75
N THR A 38 -15.64 21.17 -9.34
CA THR A 38 -14.75 22.33 -9.15
C THR A 38 -13.92 22.55 -10.41
N TYR A 39 -14.10 23.69 -11.07
CA TYR A 39 -13.42 24.03 -12.32
C TYR A 39 -12.08 24.75 -12.08
N HIS A 40 -11.00 24.28 -12.69
CA HIS A 40 -9.66 24.85 -12.54
C HIS A 40 -9.21 25.63 -13.78
N PRO A 41 -9.45 26.95 -13.86
CA PRO A 41 -9.16 27.74 -15.07
C PRO A 41 -7.66 27.93 -15.36
N ARG A 42 -6.80 27.78 -14.33
CA ARG A 42 -5.35 28.01 -14.42
C ARG A 42 -4.54 26.75 -14.75
N ALA A 43 -5.16 25.57 -14.68
CA ALA A 43 -4.51 24.30 -14.98
C ALA A 43 -4.84 23.85 -16.42
N HIS A 44 -3.94 23.09 -17.05
CA HIS A 44 -4.13 22.56 -18.40
C HIS A 44 -4.29 21.04 -18.41
N LEU A 45 -3.68 20.33 -17.45
CA LEU A 45 -3.75 18.87 -17.34
C LEU A 45 -4.24 18.46 -15.95
N CYS A 46 -4.88 17.29 -15.86
CA CYS A 46 -5.29 16.67 -14.60
C CYS A 46 -4.10 16.33 -13.69
N SER A 47 -2.91 16.11 -14.26
CA SER A 47 -1.67 15.87 -13.49
C SER A 47 -1.17 17.10 -12.73
N GLN A 48 -1.72 18.29 -12.98
CA GLN A 48 -1.31 19.55 -12.34
C GLN A 48 -2.19 19.94 -11.16
N ILE A 49 -3.28 19.21 -10.90
CA ILE A 49 -4.21 19.51 -9.82
C ILE A 49 -4.48 18.26 -8.99
N ASP A 50 -4.77 18.45 -7.71
CA ASP A 50 -5.20 17.37 -6.83
C ASP A 50 -6.70 17.52 -6.57
N CYS A 51 -7.51 16.71 -7.25
CA CYS A 51 -8.95 16.72 -7.07
C CYS A 51 -9.40 16.13 -5.72
N ILE A 52 -8.57 15.33 -5.06
CA ILE A 52 -8.86 14.78 -3.74
C ILE A 52 -8.66 15.84 -2.65
N GLN A 53 -7.87 16.89 -2.91
CA GLN A 53 -7.61 17.97 -1.96
C GLN A 53 -8.92 18.60 -1.43
N ASN A 54 -9.87 18.91 -2.32
CA ASN A 54 -11.14 19.54 -1.94
C ASN A 54 -12.09 18.60 -1.18
N VAL A 55 -11.81 17.29 -1.18
CA VAL A 55 -12.66 16.27 -0.55
C VAL A 55 -12.05 15.79 0.77
N CYS A 56 -10.73 15.55 0.81
CA CYS A 56 -10.03 14.93 1.94
C CYS A 56 -9.05 15.86 2.67
N GLY A 57 -8.84 17.11 2.22
CA GLY A 57 -7.95 18.07 2.91
C GLY A 57 -6.48 17.64 2.93
N MET A 58 -6.00 16.96 1.88
CA MET A 58 -4.60 16.52 1.78
C MET A 58 -3.63 17.68 1.53
N LEU A 59 -2.34 17.49 1.84
CA LEU A 59 -1.29 18.50 1.64
C LEU A 59 -1.12 18.83 0.15
N GLU A 60 -1.01 20.13 -0.15
CA GLU A 60 -0.79 20.66 -1.49
C GLU A 60 0.57 20.24 -2.06
N PHE A 61 0.69 20.32 -3.40
CA PHE A 61 1.98 20.31 -4.05
C PHE A 61 2.80 21.52 -3.58
N PHE A 62 3.97 21.30 -3.00
CA PHE A 62 4.89 22.40 -2.64
C PHE A 62 5.41 23.08 -3.91
N VAL A 63 5.61 22.30 -4.97
CA VAL A 63 5.94 22.81 -6.30
C VAL A 63 4.95 22.27 -7.32
N ALA A 64 4.04 23.13 -7.79
CA ALA A 64 2.95 22.79 -8.72
C ALA A 64 3.34 22.12 -10.06
N ARG A 65 4.64 21.98 -10.35
CA ARG A 65 5.15 21.31 -11.57
C ARG A 65 5.89 20.01 -11.28
N LEU A 66 6.06 19.62 -10.02
CA LEU A 66 6.79 18.43 -9.61
C LEU A 66 5.87 17.49 -8.83
N PRO A 67 5.95 16.16 -9.06
CA PRO A 67 5.22 15.20 -8.25
C PRO A 67 5.95 15.00 -6.90
N ASP A 68 5.61 15.82 -5.91
CA ASP A 68 6.27 15.87 -4.58
C ASP A 68 5.43 15.24 -3.45
N GLN A 69 4.33 14.56 -3.77
CA GLN A 69 3.41 13.95 -2.80
C GLN A 69 3.86 12.56 -2.29
N VAL A 70 5.15 12.40 -1.98
CA VAL A 70 5.72 11.10 -1.55
C VAL A 70 5.13 10.60 -0.22
N TYR A 71 4.62 11.51 0.62
CA TYR A 71 3.93 11.17 1.87
C TYR A 71 2.70 10.27 1.65
N ARG A 72 2.13 10.26 0.43
CA ARG A 72 0.97 9.42 0.10
C ARG A 72 1.29 7.93 0.19
N PHE A 73 2.51 7.52 -0.14
CA PHE A 73 2.93 6.11 0.01
C PHE A 73 3.07 5.69 1.48
N TRP A 74 3.44 6.62 2.36
CA TRP A 74 3.55 6.36 3.79
C TRP A 74 2.18 6.34 4.47
N THR A 75 1.35 7.34 4.17
CA THR A 75 0.02 7.48 4.77
C THR A 75 -0.94 6.38 4.30
N ALA A 76 -0.80 5.90 3.06
CA ALA A 76 -1.59 4.79 2.52
C ALA A 76 -1.51 3.51 3.37
N ILE A 77 -0.41 3.27 4.07
CA ILE A 77 -0.21 2.10 4.94
C ILE A 77 -1.24 2.07 6.08
N PHE A 78 -1.68 3.24 6.56
CA PHE A 78 -2.57 3.37 7.71
C PHE A 78 -4.06 3.45 7.33
N ILE A 79 -4.37 3.64 6.05
CA ILE A 79 -5.74 3.79 5.55
C ILE A 79 -6.31 2.42 5.22
N HIS A 80 -7.57 2.18 5.57
CA HIS A 80 -8.24 0.90 5.29
C HIS A 80 -9.46 1.13 4.40
N ALA A 81 -9.69 0.20 3.47
CA ALA A 81 -10.80 0.25 2.51
C ALA A 81 -12.19 0.15 3.18
N GLY A 82 -12.26 -0.38 4.40
CA GLY A 82 -13.50 -0.52 5.15
C GLY A 82 -13.33 -1.30 6.45
N ILE A 83 -14.43 -1.51 7.17
CA ILE A 83 -14.44 -2.14 8.51
C ILE A 83 -13.93 -3.59 8.45
N ILE A 84 -14.31 -4.35 7.42
CA ILE A 84 -13.88 -5.75 7.26
C ILE A 84 -12.35 -5.82 7.04
N HIS A 85 -11.82 -4.97 6.15
CA HIS A 85 -10.38 -4.89 5.92
C HIS A 85 -9.63 -4.49 7.20
N LEU A 86 -10.13 -3.50 7.94
CA LEU A 86 -9.58 -3.11 9.23
C LEU A 86 -9.57 -4.27 10.25
N LEU A 87 -10.68 -5.02 10.36
CA LEU A 87 -10.77 -6.18 11.26
C LEU A 87 -9.75 -7.25 10.91
N ILE A 88 -9.62 -7.60 9.62
CA ILE A 88 -8.61 -8.57 9.15
C ILE A 88 -7.21 -8.08 9.52
N THR A 89 -6.91 -6.79 9.31
CA THR A 89 -5.62 -6.20 9.68
C THR A 89 -5.34 -6.28 11.17
N ILE A 90 -6.31 -5.93 12.02
CA ILE A 90 -6.14 -5.96 13.48
C ILE A 90 -5.92 -7.40 13.95
N ILE A 91 -6.70 -8.35 13.43
CA ILE A 91 -6.54 -9.78 13.74
C ILE A 91 -5.14 -10.22 13.35
N PHE A 92 -4.71 -9.94 12.12
CA PHE A 92 -3.36 -10.27 11.65
C PHE A 92 -2.26 -9.66 12.54
N GLN A 93 -2.36 -8.37 12.86
CA GLN A 93 -1.37 -7.69 13.69
C GLN A 93 -1.32 -8.31 15.10
N TYR A 94 -2.47 -8.63 15.68
CA TYR A 94 -2.54 -9.18 17.02
C TYR A 94 -2.08 -10.64 17.11
N THR A 95 -2.41 -11.47 16.12
CA THR A 95 -2.10 -12.91 16.14
C THR A 95 -0.74 -13.24 15.55
N ILE A 96 -0.32 -12.53 14.50
CA ILE A 96 0.90 -12.85 13.73
C ILE A 96 2.01 -11.83 14.01
N MET A 97 1.72 -10.53 13.96
CA MET A 97 2.79 -9.52 14.13
C MET A 97 3.25 -9.40 15.58
N ARG A 98 2.33 -9.37 16.56
CA ARG A 98 2.67 -9.18 17.98
C ARG A 98 3.61 -10.25 18.54
N PRO A 99 3.44 -11.56 18.26
CA PRO A 99 4.43 -12.55 18.70
C PRO A 99 5.81 -12.33 18.06
N LEU A 100 5.87 -12.00 16.76
CA LEU A 100 7.13 -11.67 16.11
C LEU A 100 7.78 -10.46 16.80
N GLU A 101 7.02 -9.41 17.06
CA GLU A 101 7.47 -8.21 17.74
C GLU A 101 8.05 -8.49 19.13
N LYS A 102 7.40 -9.35 19.92
CA LYS A 102 7.92 -9.77 21.24
C LYS A 102 9.24 -10.52 21.14
N LEU A 103 9.48 -11.26 20.05
CA LEU A 103 10.69 -12.05 19.84
C LEU A 103 11.84 -11.21 19.25
N ALA A 104 11.50 -10.38 18.27
CA ALA A 104 12.40 -9.60 17.44
C ALA A 104 12.72 -8.20 17.99
N GLY A 105 11.82 -7.64 18.81
CA GLY A 105 11.83 -6.25 19.23
C GLY A 105 11.00 -5.33 18.33
N CYS A 106 10.34 -4.35 18.94
CA CYS A 106 9.43 -3.40 18.29
C CYS A 106 10.09 -2.63 17.14
N ILE A 107 11.26 -2.04 17.36
CA ILE A 107 11.94 -1.18 16.38
C ILE A 107 12.26 -1.94 15.09
N ARG A 108 12.75 -3.18 15.21
CA ARG A 108 13.13 -4.01 14.05
C ARG A 108 11.91 -4.37 13.21
N VAL A 109 10.84 -4.82 13.86
CA VAL A 109 9.57 -5.16 13.19
C VAL A 109 8.93 -3.91 12.55
N MET A 110 8.98 -2.76 13.23
CA MET A 110 8.50 -1.49 12.70
C MET A 110 9.22 -1.09 11.42
N ILE A 111 10.55 -1.14 11.40
CA ILE A 111 11.35 -0.81 10.20
C ILE A 111 10.94 -1.70 9.02
N ILE A 112 10.86 -3.01 9.24
CA ILE A 112 10.50 -3.96 8.18
C ILE A 112 9.08 -3.70 7.68
N TYR A 113 8.12 -3.54 8.59
CA TYR A 113 6.72 -3.33 8.26
C TYR A 113 6.51 -2.07 7.42
N ILE A 114 7.11 -0.97 7.85
CA ILE A 114 6.91 0.34 7.26
C ILE A 114 7.67 0.49 5.94
N VAL A 115 8.93 0.06 5.87
CA VAL A 115 9.72 0.14 4.63
C VAL A 115 9.13 -0.76 3.55
N SER A 116 8.74 -2.00 3.90
CA SER A 116 8.09 -2.90 2.94
C SER A 116 6.71 -2.41 2.53
N GLY A 117 5.95 -1.77 3.43
CA GLY A 117 4.69 -1.12 3.10
C GLY A 117 4.85 0.03 2.11
N PHE A 118 5.90 0.85 2.28
CA PHE A 118 6.25 1.91 1.34
C PHE A 118 6.62 1.36 -0.03
N VAL A 119 7.51 0.35 -0.09
CA VAL A 119 7.92 -0.28 -1.36
C VAL A 119 6.74 -0.98 -2.04
N GLY A 120 5.87 -1.64 -1.28
CA GLY A 120 4.64 -2.22 -1.80
C GLY A 120 3.69 -1.17 -2.40
N SER A 121 3.48 -0.06 -1.70
CA SER A 121 2.65 1.06 -2.19
C SER A 121 3.24 1.69 -3.46
N LEU A 122 4.56 1.81 -3.53
CA LEU A 122 5.25 2.28 -4.74
C LEU A 122 5.05 1.30 -5.90
N ALA A 123 5.21 -0.01 -5.67
CA ALA A 123 4.99 -1.02 -6.70
C ALA A 123 3.55 -1.01 -7.21
N SER A 124 2.57 -0.94 -6.30
CA SER A 124 1.15 -0.81 -6.65
C SER A 124 0.91 0.41 -7.56
N ALA A 125 1.42 1.58 -7.20
CA ALA A 125 1.27 2.79 -8.03
C ALA A 125 1.93 2.67 -9.42
N LEU A 126 2.99 1.86 -9.57
CA LEU A 126 3.64 1.63 -10.86
C LEU A 126 2.86 0.66 -11.75
N PHE A 127 2.31 -0.42 -11.18
CA PHE A 127 1.64 -1.47 -11.93
C PHE A 127 0.13 -1.23 -12.12
N LEU A 128 -0.50 -0.46 -11.22
CA LEU A 128 -1.93 -0.21 -11.16
C LEU A 128 -2.21 1.30 -11.17
N ARG A 129 -2.00 1.94 -12.33
CA ARG A 129 -2.06 3.41 -12.47
C ARG A 129 -3.46 4.00 -12.31
N ASP A 130 -4.49 3.26 -12.70
CA ASP A 130 -5.87 3.75 -12.77
C ASP A 130 -6.77 3.19 -11.66
N SER A 131 -6.18 2.57 -10.63
CA SER A 131 -6.94 2.01 -9.51
C SER A 131 -6.45 2.58 -8.18
N VAL A 132 -7.40 2.96 -7.33
CA VAL A 132 -7.10 3.36 -5.95
C VAL A 132 -6.81 2.10 -5.14
N GLN A 133 -5.70 2.10 -4.40
CA GLN A 133 -5.29 1.01 -3.52
C GLN A 133 -4.90 1.58 -2.17
N VAL A 134 -5.28 0.89 -1.09
CA VAL A 134 -5.00 1.34 0.28
C VAL A 134 -4.65 0.18 1.21
N GLY A 135 -3.90 0.51 2.25
CA GLY A 135 -3.73 -0.35 3.40
C GLY A 135 -2.38 -1.04 3.50
N PRO A 136 -2.19 -1.76 4.62
CA PRO A 136 -0.87 -2.19 5.02
C PRO A 136 -0.41 -3.50 4.37
N GLY A 137 -1.05 -3.95 3.29
CA GLY A 137 -0.84 -5.28 2.70
C GLY A 137 0.64 -5.61 2.47
N GLY A 138 1.42 -4.68 1.90
CA GLY A 138 2.86 -4.87 1.72
C GLY A 138 3.63 -5.10 3.04
N GLY A 139 3.27 -4.38 4.11
CA GLY A 139 3.86 -4.58 5.44
C GLY A 139 3.45 -5.91 6.08
N GLN A 140 2.19 -6.33 5.93
CA GLN A 140 1.71 -7.61 6.45
C GLN A 140 2.41 -8.80 5.78
N PHE A 141 2.57 -8.75 4.46
CA PHE A 141 3.32 -9.77 3.72
C PHE A 141 4.80 -9.79 4.08
N ALA A 142 5.39 -8.65 4.42
CA ALA A 142 6.75 -8.59 4.93
C ALA A 142 6.90 -9.34 6.27
N ILE A 143 5.92 -9.25 7.17
CA ILE A 143 5.91 -10.02 8.42
C ILE A 143 5.88 -11.52 8.14
N LEU A 144 5.05 -11.97 7.19
CA LEU A 144 5.04 -13.39 6.78
C LEU A 144 6.36 -13.82 6.14
N ALA A 145 7.01 -12.95 5.38
CA ALA A 145 8.34 -13.20 4.85
C ALA A 145 9.41 -13.34 5.95
N CYS A 146 9.29 -12.60 7.06
CA CYS A 146 10.14 -12.76 8.25
C CYS A 146 9.95 -14.15 8.87
N TYR A 147 8.70 -14.58 9.06
CA TYR A 147 8.40 -15.92 9.55
C TYR A 147 9.00 -17.01 8.63
N LEU A 148 8.87 -16.84 7.32
CA LEU A 148 9.38 -17.82 6.35
C LEU A 148 10.91 -17.87 6.34
N SER A 149 11.58 -16.71 6.34
CA SER A 149 13.05 -16.65 6.37
C SER A 149 13.62 -17.25 7.65
N GLU A 150 13.05 -16.93 8.81
CA GLU A 150 13.47 -17.53 10.09
C GLU A 150 13.21 -19.05 10.14
N LEU A 151 12.11 -19.52 9.54
CA LEU A 151 11.82 -20.94 9.42
C LEU A 151 12.89 -21.66 8.59
N PHE A 152 13.27 -21.11 7.43
CA PHE A 152 14.32 -21.69 6.59
C PHE A 152 15.69 -21.68 7.28
N LEU A 153 16.04 -20.58 7.94
CA LEU A 153 17.29 -20.49 8.72
C LEU A 153 17.29 -21.47 9.90
N GLY A 154 16.13 -21.77 10.48
CA GLY A 154 15.96 -22.75 11.55
C GLY A 154 15.82 -24.20 11.09
N TRP A 155 15.61 -24.46 9.80
CA TRP A 155 15.01 -25.71 9.28
C TRP A 155 15.56 -27.00 9.91
N ARG A 156 16.89 -27.14 9.93
CA ARG A 156 17.58 -28.34 10.46
C ARG A 156 17.54 -28.48 11.99
N SER A 157 17.31 -27.38 12.71
CA SER A 157 17.27 -27.36 14.18
C SER A 157 15.87 -27.59 14.76
N LEU A 158 14.87 -27.78 13.90
CA LEU A 158 13.45 -27.80 14.25
C LEU A 158 12.89 -29.21 14.19
N LYS A 159 12.02 -29.55 15.15
CA LYS A 159 11.36 -30.87 15.22
C LYS A 159 10.25 -31.04 14.18
N ARG A 160 9.53 -29.97 13.82
CA ARG A 160 8.37 -29.99 12.90
C ARG A 160 8.36 -28.77 11.94
N PRO A 161 9.36 -28.62 11.06
CA PRO A 161 9.45 -27.45 10.17
C PRO A 161 8.29 -27.37 9.15
N TRP A 162 7.81 -28.52 8.68
CA TRP A 162 6.72 -28.59 7.70
C TRP A 162 5.38 -28.03 8.20
N ALA A 163 5.06 -28.21 9.49
CA ALA A 163 3.81 -27.68 10.04
C ALA A 163 3.78 -26.15 10.01
N GLY A 164 4.89 -25.50 10.40
CA GLY A 164 5.03 -24.05 10.30
C GLY A 164 5.03 -23.57 8.83
N PHE A 165 5.69 -24.30 7.94
CA PHE A 165 5.71 -23.98 6.52
C PHE A 165 4.30 -23.95 5.91
N PHE A 166 3.52 -25.03 6.08
CA PHE A 166 2.18 -25.10 5.53
C PHE A 166 1.25 -24.03 6.09
N LYS A 167 1.36 -23.68 7.38
CA LYS A 167 0.59 -22.60 7.97
C LYS A 167 0.92 -21.23 7.38
N ILE A 168 2.19 -20.92 7.19
CA ILE A 168 2.61 -19.67 6.53
C ILE A 168 2.09 -19.64 5.09
N ILE A 169 2.21 -20.74 4.34
CA ILE A 169 1.70 -20.84 2.97
C ILE A 169 0.17 -20.68 2.92
N ILE A 170 -0.58 -21.33 3.81
CA ILE A 170 -2.04 -21.16 3.91
C ILE A 170 -2.38 -19.70 4.22
N CYS A 171 -1.69 -19.07 5.16
CA CYS A 171 -1.90 -17.66 5.48
C CYS A 171 -1.62 -16.73 4.28
N LEU A 172 -0.54 -17.00 3.54
CA LEU A 172 -0.22 -16.26 2.32
C LEU A 172 -1.31 -16.42 1.26
N LEU A 173 -1.79 -17.64 1.02
CA LEU A 173 -2.86 -17.91 0.06
C LEU A 173 -4.17 -17.20 0.47
N LEU A 174 -4.54 -17.26 1.75
CA LEU A 174 -5.72 -16.57 2.25
C LEU A 174 -5.61 -15.06 2.06
N LEU A 175 -4.49 -14.44 2.43
CA LEU A 175 -4.31 -13.00 2.24
C LEU A 175 -4.22 -12.61 0.75
N PHE A 176 -3.69 -13.48 -0.10
CA PHE A 176 -3.70 -13.26 -1.55
C PHE A 176 -5.13 -13.29 -2.13
N THR A 177 -6.02 -14.12 -1.57
CA THR A 177 -7.45 -14.07 -1.92
C THR A 177 -8.12 -12.80 -1.43
N VAL A 178 -7.70 -12.25 -0.28
CA VAL A 178 -8.15 -10.93 0.20
C VAL A 178 -7.69 -9.83 -0.75
N GLY A 179 -6.53 -9.98 -1.41
CA GLY A 179 -6.07 -9.08 -2.47
C GLY A 179 -6.85 -9.14 -3.79
N LEU A 180 -7.91 -9.95 -3.88
CA LEU A 180 -8.90 -9.88 -4.95
C LEU A 180 -10.07 -8.94 -4.62
N LEU A 181 -10.16 -8.47 -3.36
CA LEU A 181 -11.15 -7.47 -2.95
C LEU A 181 -10.84 -6.11 -3.58
N PRO A 182 -11.85 -5.26 -3.83
CA PRO A 182 -11.61 -3.91 -4.32
C PRO A 182 -10.75 -3.12 -3.33
N LEU A 183 -9.88 -2.26 -3.87
CA LEU A 183 -8.97 -1.37 -3.12
C LEU A 183 -7.83 -2.07 -2.37
N VAL A 184 -7.67 -3.39 -2.53
CA VAL A 184 -6.50 -4.16 -2.08
C VAL A 184 -5.85 -4.81 -3.29
N ASP A 185 -4.54 -4.71 -3.42
CA ASP A 185 -3.82 -5.29 -4.57
C ASP A 185 -2.71 -6.27 -4.17
N ASN A 186 -2.47 -7.23 -5.06
CA ASN A 186 -1.47 -8.27 -4.90
C ASN A 186 -0.05 -7.83 -5.31
N TYR A 187 0.12 -6.71 -6.02
CA TYR A 187 1.45 -6.20 -6.38
C TYR A 187 2.16 -5.65 -5.14
N SER A 188 1.45 -4.84 -4.34
CA SER A 188 1.90 -4.33 -3.05
C SER A 188 2.31 -5.47 -2.11
N GLN A 189 1.49 -6.52 -2.04
CA GLN A 189 1.75 -7.70 -1.24
C GLN A 189 3.00 -8.46 -1.71
N CYS A 190 3.15 -8.69 -3.02
CA CYS A 190 4.28 -9.41 -3.59
C CYS A 190 5.60 -8.66 -3.39
N PHE A 191 5.63 -7.36 -3.68
CA PHE A 191 6.84 -6.55 -3.50
C PHE A 191 7.15 -6.33 -2.03
N GLY A 192 6.14 -6.13 -1.18
CA GLY A 192 6.31 -6.06 0.27
C GLY A 192 6.87 -7.35 0.86
N PHE A 193 6.42 -8.51 0.38
CA PHE A 193 6.98 -9.82 0.74
C PHE A 193 8.47 -9.92 0.38
N LEU A 194 8.82 -9.58 -0.85
CA LEU A 194 10.21 -9.66 -1.34
C LEU A 194 11.12 -8.74 -0.53
N THR A 195 10.71 -7.47 -0.35
CA THR A 195 11.47 -6.50 0.46
C THR A 195 11.57 -6.94 1.91
N GLY A 196 10.50 -7.48 2.50
CA GLY A 196 10.50 -8.01 3.86
C GLY A 196 11.47 -9.17 4.05
N PHE A 197 11.51 -10.10 3.09
CA PHE A 197 12.45 -11.21 3.10
C PHE A 197 13.91 -10.71 3.10
N MET A 198 14.22 -9.74 2.22
CA MET A 198 15.57 -9.17 2.13
C MET A 198 15.94 -8.37 3.38
N LEU A 199 15.04 -7.53 3.89
CA LEU A 199 15.26 -6.75 5.11
C LEU A 199 15.41 -7.63 6.35
N ASN A 200 14.67 -8.74 6.45
CA ASN A 200 14.84 -9.65 7.58
C ASN A 200 16.28 -10.18 7.65
N MET A 201 16.87 -10.55 6.52
CA MET A 201 18.25 -11.06 6.46
C MET A 201 19.29 -10.03 6.91
N THR A 202 19.04 -8.74 6.69
CA THR A 202 19.98 -7.66 7.05
C THR A 202 19.74 -7.07 8.43
N VAL A 203 18.49 -7.03 8.90
CA VAL A 203 18.08 -6.44 10.19
C VAL A 203 18.15 -7.47 11.33
N PHE A 204 18.11 -8.78 11.04
CA PHE A 204 18.28 -9.87 12.03
C PHE A 204 19.61 -10.66 12.01
N PRO A 205 20.81 -10.04 11.91
CA PRO A 205 22.06 -10.79 11.84
C PRO A 205 22.71 -11.11 13.21
N ASP A 206 21.97 -11.30 14.31
CA ASP A 206 22.62 -11.58 15.61
C ASP A 206 22.83 -13.08 15.88
N VAL A 207 24.09 -13.53 15.83
CA VAL A 207 24.54 -14.95 15.84
C VAL A 207 24.30 -15.71 17.15
N SER A 208 24.21 -15.02 18.29
CA SER A 208 24.08 -15.65 19.62
C SER A 208 22.62 -15.87 20.07
N TYR A 209 21.68 -15.09 19.53
CA TYR A 209 20.25 -15.12 19.89
C TYR A 209 19.43 -16.19 19.10
N LYS A 210 20.10 -16.94 18.20
CA LYS A 210 19.50 -17.67 17.07
C LYS A 210 18.68 -18.91 17.41
N LYS A 211 19.00 -19.68 18.46
CA LYS A 211 18.34 -20.98 18.68
C LYS A 211 16.96 -20.85 19.32
N ASN A 212 16.81 -19.95 20.30
CA ASN A 212 15.56 -19.78 21.02
C ASN A 212 14.53 -19.03 20.18
N VAL A 213 14.92 -17.96 19.46
CA VAL A 213 14.02 -17.25 18.54
C VAL A 213 13.52 -18.17 17.44
N ARG A 214 14.40 -18.91 16.75
CA ARG A 214 13.96 -19.82 15.67
C ARG A 214 13.02 -20.91 16.18
N ARG A 215 13.24 -21.42 17.39
CA ARG A 215 12.30 -22.37 18.04
C ARG A 215 10.96 -21.71 18.39
N LEU A 216 10.98 -20.50 18.94
CA LEU A 216 9.78 -19.74 19.31
C LEU A 216 8.97 -19.30 18.08
N VAL A 217 9.64 -18.88 17.00
CA VAL A 217 9.02 -18.58 15.70
C VAL A 217 8.31 -19.81 15.17
N VAL A 218 8.91 -21.00 15.27
CA VAL A 218 8.21 -22.23 14.88
C VAL A 218 7.06 -22.56 15.78
N ILE A 219 7.18 -22.42 17.10
CA ILE A 219 6.04 -22.63 17.99
C ILE A 219 4.90 -21.70 17.60
N THR A 220 5.20 -20.44 17.31
CA THR A 220 4.19 -19.45 16.92
C THR A 220 3.60 -19.78 15.54
N ALA A 221 4.43 -20.16 14.56
CA ALA A 221 3.99 -20.52 13.22
C ALA A 221 3.31 -21.90 13.17
N ALA A 222 3.54 -22.77 14.16
CA ALA A 222 2.99 -24.13 14.25
C ALA A 222 1.81 -24.25 15.24
N LEU A 223 1.56 -23.27 16.11
CA LEU A 223 0.32 -23.07 16.87
C LEU A 223 -0.77 -22.49 15.99
#